data_AF-A0AAV8S3F7-F1
#
_entry.id   AF-A0AAV8S3F7-F1
#
_cell.length_a   1.000
_cell.length_b   1.000
_cell.length_c   1.000
_cell.angle_alpha   90.00
_cell.angle_beta   90.00
_cell.angle_gamma   90.00
#
_symmetry.space_group_name_H-M   'P 1'
#
loop_
_entity.id
_entity.type
_entity.pdbx_description
1 polymer ?
#
loop_
_entity_poly.entity_id
_entity_poly.type
_entity_poly.pdbx_seq_one_letter_code
_entity_poly.pdbx_strand_id
1 'polypeptide(L)'
;MQKEEKGESSDSRGSLQAQALSKRIHYGKFVAEAKFQESPDVYEPAIRAQNSNQLMHLLTYESVETAIKQRVEAKVMIFGQEVTVGVKNEAPSVYKIKPNLVAEVYGNWIMPLTKE
;
A
#
# COMPACT_ATOMS: atom_id res chain seq x y z
N MET A 1 29.82 -31.50 -3.21
CA MET A 1 28.56 -31.59 -3.97
C MET A 1 27.45 -31.03 -3.10
N GLN A 2 27.35 -29.70 -3.03
CA GLN A 2 26.33 -29.00 -2.27
C GLN A 2 25.06 -28.98 -3.12
N LYS A 3 24.00 -29.64 -2.65
CA LYS A 3 22.69 -29.64 -3.31
C LYS A 3 22.08 -28.24 -3.20
N GLU A 4 21.70 -27.70 -4.35
CA GLU A 4 20.88 -26.51 -4.49
C GLU A 4 19.56 -26.66 -3.72
N GLU A 5 19.38 -25.81 -2.73
CA GLU A 5 18.10 -25.53 -2.07
C GLU A 5 17.30 -24.54 -2.95
N LYS A 6 16.85 -24.98 -4.13
CA LYS A 6 16.06 -24.15 -5.07
C LYS A 6 14.62 -24.64 -5.27
N GLY A 7 14.13 -25.53 -4.41
CA GLY A 7 12.84 -26.22 -4.64
C GLY A 7 11.60 -25.56 -4.07
N GLU A 8 11.67 -24.87 -2.93
CA GLU A 8 10.45 -24.63 -2.10
C GLU A 8 10.17 -23.15 -1.79
N SER A 9 10.97 -22.25 -2.34
CA SER A 9 11.10 -20.89 -1.84
C SER A 9 10.49 -19.80 -2.74
N SER A 10 10.20 -20.07 -4.02
CA SER A 10 9.84 -19.02 -5.00
C SER A 10 8.33 -18.86 -5.22
N ASP A 11 7.55 -19.95 -5.20
CA ASP A 11 6.14 -19.94 -5.60
C ASP A 11 5.19 -19.47 -4.47
N SER A 12 5.49 -19.86 -3.22
CA SER A 12 4.71 -19.48 -2.04
C SER A 12 4.81 -17.98 -1.70
N ARG A 13 5.98 -17.36 -1.91
CA ARG A 13 6.18 -15.93 -1.60
C ARG A 13 5.47 -15.02 -2.60
N GLY A 14 5.55 -15.36 -3.90
CA GLY A 14 4.90 -14.58 -4.96
C GLY A 14 3.38 -14.61 -4.84
N SER A 15 2.82 -15.79 -4.56
CA SER A 15 1.37 -15.95 -4.36
C SER A 15 0.86 -15.17 -3.13
N LEU A 16 1.58 -15.18 -2.00
CA LEU A 16 1.21 -14.40 -0.81
C LEU A 16 1.24 -12.88 -1.06
N GLN A 17 2.23 -12.37 -1.80
CA GLN A 17 2.32 -10.95 -2.16
C GLN A 17 1.15 -10.54 -3.06
N ALA A 18 0.85 -11.33 -4.09
CA ALA A 18 -0.27 -11.07 -4.99
C ALA A 18 -1.61 -11.07 -4.25
N GLN A 19 -1.82 -12.03 -3.33
CA GLN A 19 -3.03 -12.10 -2.52
C GLN A 19 -3.19 -10.89 -1.59
N ALA A 20 -2.11 -10.44 -0.95
CA ALA A 20 -2.13 -9.27 -0.07
C ALA A 20 -2.47 -7.98 -0.84
N LEU A 21 -1.87 -7.80 -2.03
CA LEU A 21 -2.15 -6.66 -2.90
C LEU A 21 -3.58 -6.70 -3.44
N SER A 22 -4.03 -7.86 -3.91
CA SER A 22 -5.39 -8.06 -4.40
C SER A 22 -6.43 -7.70 -3.33
N LYS A 23 -6.26 -8.22 -2.10
CA LYS A 23 -7.11 -7.86 -0.97
C LYS A 23 -7.09 -6.35 -0.71
N ARG A 24 -5.92 -5.72 -0.69
CA ARG A 24 -5.80 -4.27 -0.43
C ARG A 24 -6.53 -3.43 -1.47
N ILE A 25 -6.39 -3.77 -2.74
CA ILE A 25 -7.01 -3.08 -3.87
C ILE A 25 -8.54 -3.24 -3.79
N HIS A 26 -9.02 -4.48 -3.69
CA HIS A 26 -10.46 -4.77 -3.69
C HIS A 26 -11.19 -4.30 -2.43
N TYR A 27 -10.46 -4.07 -1.32
CA TYR A 27 -11.04 -3.41 -0.14
C TYR A 27 -11.51 -1.98 -0.42
N GLY A 28 -11.09 -1.38 -1.54
CA GLY A 28 -11.64 -0.12 -2.07
C GLY A 28 -13.16 -0.11 -2.19
N LYS A 29 -13.79 -1.26 -2.49
CA LYS A 29 -15.25 -1.40 -2.56
C LYS A 29 -15.95 -1.09 -1.24
N PHE A 30 -15.40 -1.59 -0.13
CA PHE A 30 -15.93 -1.32 1.20
C PHE A 30 -15.67 0.13 1.63
N VAL A 31 -14.54 0.71 1.22
CA VAL A 31 -14.23 2.12 1.46
C VAL A 31 -15.19 3.02 0.68
N ALA A 32 -15.49 2.69 -0.56
CA ALA A 32 -16.45 3.42 -1.40
C ALA A 32 -17.86 3.39 -0.79
N GLU A 33 -18.32 2.22 -0.35
CA GLU A 33 -19.61 2.08 0.34
C GLU A 33 -19.66 2.92 1.62
N ALA A 34 -18.63 2.84 2.47
CA ALA A 34 -18.59 3.63 3.71
C ALA A 34 -18.65 5.14 3.43
N LYS A 35 -17.94 5.63 2.41
CA LYS A 35 -17.97 7.04 1.99
C LYS A 35 -19.32 7.44 1.41
N PHE A 36 -19.95 6.56 0.64
CA PHE A 36 -21.29 6.80 0.08
C PHE A 36 -22.32 6.92 1.20
N GLN A 37 -22.29 6.03 2.19
CA GLN A 37 -23.18 6.09 3.36
C GLN A 37 -22.98 7.35 4.20
N GLU A 38 -21.75 7.84 4.31
CA GLU A 38 -21.43 9.06 5.06
C GLU A 38 -21.99 10.33 4.38
N SER A 39 -22.04 10.37 3.05
CA SER A 39 -22.44 11.58 2.31
C SER A 39 -23.08 11.27 0.95
N PRO A 40 -24.25 10.61 0.92
CA PRO A 40 -24.87 10.16 -0.33
C PRO A 40 -25.16 11.32 -1.28
N ASP A 41 -25.60 12.46 -0.75
CA ASP A 41 -25.91 13.68 -1.51
C ASP A 41 -24.73 14.22 -2.34
N VAL A 42 -23.50 13.97 -1.88
CA VAL A 42 -22.27 14.42 -2.56
C VAL A 42 -21.95 13.52 -3.75
N TYR A 43 -22.20 12.22 -3.63
CA TYR A 43 -21.84 11.22 -4.64
C TYR A 43 -22.97 10.93 -5.64
N GLU A 44 -24.24 11.00 -5.23
CA GLU A 44 -25.40 10.71 -6.07
C GLU A 44 -25.43 11.48 -7.41
N PRO A 45 -25.17 12.81 -7.46
CA PRO A 45 -25.16 13.55 -8.72
C PRO A 45 -24.11 13.03 -9.69
N ALA A 46 -22.91 12.72 -9.19
CA ALA A 46 -21.81 12.21 -10.00
C ALA A 46 -22.08 10.77 -10.47
N ILE A 47 -22.70 9.93 -9.63
CA ILE A 47 -23.12 8.57 -9.98
C ILE A 47 -24.18 8.58 -11.08
N ARG A 48 -25.24 9.40 -10.92
CA ARG A 48 -26.33 9.50 -11.92
C ARG A 48 -25.82 10.03 -13.26
N ALA A 49 -24.88 10.98 -13.23
CA ALA A 49 -24.23 11.50 -14.42
C ALA A 49 -23.17 10.55 -15.01
N GLN A 50 -22.88 9.40 -14.38
CA GLN A 50 -21.82 8.47 -14.76
C GLN A 50 -20.45 9.16 -14.93
N ASN A 51 -20.20 10.18 -14.11
CA ASN A 51 -19.00 11.02 -14.23
C ASN A 51 -17.87 10.46 -13.37
N SER A 52 -17.11 9.52 -13.94
CA SER A 52 -15.96 8.87 -13.29
C SER A 52 -14.89 9.85 -12.83
N ASN A 53 -14.63 10.93 -13.60
CA ASN A 53 -13.64 11.94 -13.25
C ASN A 53 -14.05 12.72 -11.99
N GLN A 54 -15.33 13.08 -11.88
CA GLN A 54 -15.85 13.76 -10.70
C GLN A 54 -15.82 12.85 -9.47
N LEU A 55 -16.15 11.56 -9.62
CA LEU A 55 -16.03 10.58 -8.54
C LEU A 55 -14.58 10.41 -8.08
N MET A 56 -13.63 10.33 -9.00
CA MET A 56 -12.20 10.23 -8.66
C MET A 56 -11.71 11.45 -7.87
N HIS A 57 -12.19 12.65 -8.23
CA HIS A 57 -11.87 13.88 -7.49
C HIS A 57 -12.46 13.85 -6.08
N LEU A 58 -13.74 13.46 -5.92
CA LEU A 58 -14.39 13.33 -4.61
C LEU A 58 -13.74 12.26 -3.72
N LEU A 59 -13.15 11.23 -4.31
CA LEU A 59 -12.48 10.15 -3.58
C LEU A 59 -11.03 10.49 -3.18
N THR A 60 -10.44 11.55 -3.72
CA THR A 60 -9.04 11.93 -3.49
C THR A 60 -8.94 12.87 -2.29
N TYR A 61 -8.19 12.43 -1.27
CA TYR A 61 -7.98 13.18 -0.03
C TYR A 61 -6.47 13.33 0.20
N GLU A 62 -5.87 14.40 -0.34
CA GLU A 62 -4.41 14.59 -0.38
C GLU A 62 -3.72 14.46 0.99
N SER A 63 -4.37 14.94 2.05
CA SER A 63 -3.86 14.84 3.43
C SER A 63 -3.75 13.39 3.90
N VAL A 64 -4.76 12.57 3.59
CA VAL A 64 -4.80 11.13 3.90
C VAL A 64 -3.79 10.38 3.04
N GLU A 65 -3.68 10.70 1.75
CA GLU A 65 -2.72 10.07 0.85
C GLU A 65 -1.27 10.34 1.30
N THR A 66 -0.97 11.57 1.70
CA THR A 66 0.33 11.97 2.25
C THR A 66 0.62 11.24 3.56
N ALA A 67 -0.34 11.19 4.48
CA ALA A 67 -0.18 10.45 5.74
C ALA A 67 0.03 8.95 5.52
N ILE A 68 -0.62 8.36 4.49
CA ILE A 68 -0.40 6.95 4.13
C ILE A 68 1.03 6.75 3.63
N LYS A 69 1.55 7.61 2.76
CA LYS A 69 2.94 7.52 2.25
C LYS A 69 3.94 7.57 3.40
N GLN A 70 3.82 8.56 4.29
CA GLN A 70 4.69 8.70 5.48
C GLN A 70 4.62 7.46 6.38
N ARG A 71 3.42 6.91 6.60
CA ARG A 71 3.24 5.71 7.42
C ARG A 71 3.85 4.46 6.77
N VAL A 72 3.75 4.32 5.45
CA VAL A 72 4.38 3.22 4.71
C VAL A 72 5.89 3.32 4.85
N GLU A 73 6.46 4.50 4.65
CA GLU A 73 7.89 4.76 4.82
C GLU A 73 8.36 4.41 6.23
N ALA A 74 7.66 4.88 7.28
CA ALA A 74 7.97 4.57 8.66
C ALA A 74 7.93 3.05 8.95
N LYS A 75 6.94 2.34 8.42
CA LYS A 75 6.86 0.87 8.56
C LYS A 75 8.04 0.19 7.88
N VAL A 76 8.42 0.61 6.68
CA VAL A 76 9.56 0.03 5.96
C VAL A 76 10.87 0.35 6.67
N MET A 77 11.02 1.52 7.27
CA MET A 77 12.16 1.83 8.12
C MET A 77 12.25 0.85 9.29
N ILE A 78 11.15 0.63 10.04
CA ILE A 78 11.15 -0.23 11.22
C ILE A 78 11.37 -1.71 10.84
N PHE A 79 10.65 -2.23 9.84
CA PHE A 79 10.72 -3.65 9.47
C PHE A 79 11.88 -3.99 8.51
N GLY A 80 12.42 -3.00 7.80
CA GLY A 80 13.54 -3.15 6.88
C GLY A 80 14.91 -2.99 7.53
N GLN A 81 14.95 -2.63 8.82
CA GLN A 81 16.18 -2.55 9.62
C GLN A 81 16.76 -3.94 9.90
N GLU A 82 18.08 -4.06 9.76
CA GLU A 82 18.82 -5.20 10.29
C GLU A 82 18.99 -5.04 11.80
N VAL A 83 18.20 -5.78 12.58
CA VAL A 83 18.27 -5.77 14.04
C VAL A 83 19.30 -6.80 14.50
N THR A 84 20.51 -6.33 14.83
CA THR A 84 21.53 -7.12 15.53
C THR A 84 21.25 -7.12 17.03
N VAL A 85 20.86 -8.27 17.58
CA VAL A 85 20.61 -8.43 19.02
C VAL A 85 21.95 -8.46 19.76
N GLY A 86 22.18 -7.51 20.67
CA GLY A 86 23.32 -7.52 21.61
C GLY A 86 24.44 -6.51 21.32
N VAL A 87 24.39 -5.75 20.23
CA VAL A 87 25.34 -4.67 19.94
C VAL A 87 24.59 -3.34 19.87
N LYS A 88 24.98 -2.35 20.68
CA LYS A 88 24.51 -0.97 20.51
C LYS A 88 25.04 -0.49 19.16
N ASN A 89 24.17 -0.43 18.16
CA ASN A 89 24.53 0.06 16.83
C ASN A 89 24.82 1.57 16.93
N GLU A 90 26.10 1.93 17.04
CA GLU A 90 26.61 3.30 16.84
C GLU A 90 26.73 3.66 15.35
N ALA A 91 26.50 2.68 14.46
CA ALA A 91 26.54 2.84 13.01
C ALA A 91 25.15 3.21 12.42
N PRO A 92 25.11 3.94 11.29
CA PRO A 92 23.86 4.25 10.60
C PRO A 92 23.11 2.98 10.22
N SER A 93 21.80 2.96 10.45
CA SER A 93 20.93 1.81 10.17
C SER A 93 21.01 1.41 8.70
N VAL A 94 21.48 0.19 8.44
CA VAL A 94 21.46 -0.42 7.10
C VAL A 94 20.05 -0.97 6.84
N TYR A 95 19.42 -0.48 5.78
CA TYR A 95 18.10 -0.93 5.36
C TYR A 95 18.23 -1.89 4.17
N LYS A 96 17.53 -3.03 4.24
CA LYS A 96 17.48 -3.99 3.12
C LYS A 96 16.78 -3.43 1.87
N ILE A 97 15.86 -2.48 2.08
CA ILE A 97 15.06 -1.85 1.03
C ILE A 97 15.00 -0.35 1.34
N LYS A 98 15.13 0.49 0.31
CA LYS A 98 14.99 1.95 0.43
C LYS A 98 13.55 2.31 0.85
N PRO A 99 13.31 2.92 2.02
CA PRO A 99 11.97 3.23 2.50
C PRO A 99 11.17 4.15 1.55
N ASN A 100 11.81 5.20 1.04
CA ASN A 100 11.18 6.19 0.14
C ASN A 100 10.66 5.53 -1.13
N LEU A 101 11.42 4.59 -1.71
CA LEU A 101 11.02 3.87 -2.92
C LEU A 101 9.72 3.08 -2.70
N VAL A 102 9.57 2.45 -1.53
CA VAL A 102 8.36 1.67 -1.22
C VAL A 102 7.15 2.60 -1.03
N ALA A 103 7.34 3.76 -0.40
CA ALA A 103 6.29 4.76 -0.26
C ALA A 103 5.84 5.33 -1.62
N GLU A 104 6.78 5.58 -2.53
CA GLU A 104 6.49 5.98 -3.91
C GLU A 104 5.72 4.91 -4.68
N VAL A 105 6.16 3.66 -4.61
CA VAL A 105 5.46 2.54 -5.27
C VAL A 105 4.03 2.41 -4.74
N TYR A 106 3.86 2.51 -3.43
CA TYR A 106 2.53 2.44 -2.81
C TYR A 106 1.64 3.60 -3.26
N GLY A 107 2.20 4.81 -3.31
CA GLY A 107 1.48 6.02 -3.72
C GLY A 107 1.09 6.04 -5.20
N ASN A 108 1.99 5.61 -6.08
CA ASN A 108 1.83 5.76 -7.53
C ASN A 108 1.07 4.60 -8.16
N TRP A 109 1.15 3.39 -7.57
CA TRP A 109 0.58 2.19 -8.19
C TRP A 109 -0.53 1.56 -7.34
N ILE A 110 -0.34 1.41 -6.04
CA ILE A 110 -1.32 0.68 -5.20
C ILE A 110 -2.53 1.57 -4.87
N MET A 111 -2.29 2.83 -4.51
CA MET A 111 -3.36 3.73 -4.07
C MET A 111 -4.34 4.11 -5.20
N PRO A 112 -3.91 4.39 -6.45
CA PRO A 112 -4.85 4.68 -7.53
C PRO A 112 -5.74 3.48 -7.85
N LEU A 113 -5.17 2.26 -7.88
CA LEU A 113 -5.94 1.04 -8.12
C LEU A 113 -7.02 0.77 -7.07
N THR A 114 -6.89 1.32 -5.86
CA THR A 114 -7.94 1.19 -4.82
C THR A 114 -9.16 2.10 -5.06
N LYS A 115 -9.07 3.02 -6.02
CA LYS A 115 -10.10 4.01 -6.37
C LYS A 115 -10.77 3.70 -7.73
N GLU A 116 -10.30 2.68 -8.46
CA GLU A 116 -10.94 2.14 -9.66
C GLU A 116 -12.09 1.18 -9.29
#